data_AF-A0A970WLX8-F1
#
_entry.id   AF-A0A970WLX8-F1
#
_cell.length_a   1.000
_cell.length_b   1.000
_cell.length_c   1.000
_cell.angle_alpha   90.00
_cell.angle_beta   90.00
_cell.angle_gamma   90.00
#
_symmetry.space_group_name_H-M   'P 1'
#
loop_
_entity.id
_entity.type
_entity.pdbx_description
1 polymer ?
#
loop_
_entity_poly.entity_id
_entity_poly.type
_entity_poly.pdbx_seq_one_letter_code
_entity_poly.pdbx_strand_id
1 'polypeptide(L)'
;MAKLEETDAVSIREYFADLDDPRSSINRLHSLGDIIVICILGVIAGADGPRAIATWATAQEEWLCRHLELRHGIPSHDTIGRLLALLRPEAFQKCFQEWITSLRHESAVDETEPEIVAIDGKTMRRSHDRRRCLGPLHMVSAWAVRGGISLGQLATAEKSNEIMAIPELLEQIDIRGTVVTIDAQGCQRAIARDIIKGGGDYVLALKGNQAKLFESVQDYVKEILENESHESEVHRYQETIKGHGRIDTLIYYHLPLSDALAKFPWKGLQTVGVAIRRSAQQGKETVDTRYYISSSKVNAKRFAQAVRGHWHIENTLHWCLDVTFREDECRVRNRHAADNLSWLKRFAISLLKRHSHKESVAMKRRMAGWNSDFLAQVIGLNTI
;
A
#
# COMPACT_ATOMS: atom_id res chain seq x y z
N MET A 1 -3.70 13.53 32.84
CA MET A 1 -4.73 12.56 32.40
C MET A 1 -5.90 13.38 31.90
N ALA A 2 -5.88 13.75 30.62
CA ALA A 2 -6.97 14.48 29.99
C ALA A 2 -8.18 13.53 29.84
N LYS A 3 -9.39 14.05 30.08
CA LYS A 3 -10.64 13.33 29.89
C LYS A 3 -11.08 13.44 28.44
N LEU A 4 -11.64 12.33 27.96
CA LEU A 4 -12.23 12.04 26.65
C LEU A 4 -13.36 13.03 26.30
N GLU A 5 -13.44 13.49 25.05
CA GLU A 5 -14.65 14.17 24.52
C GLU A 5 -15.34 13.31 23.44
N GLU A 6 -16.65 13.50 23.30
CA GLU A 6 -17.63 12.72 22.52
C GLU A 6 -17.44 12.83 20.98
N THR A 7 -16.52 13.68 20.53
CA THR A 7 -16.37 14.16 19.14
C THR A 7 -15.69 13.20 18.17
N ASP A 8 -14.88 12.26 18.65
CA ASP A 8 -13.95 11.60 17.74
C ASP A 8 -14.52 10.30 17.11
N ALA A 9 -15.41 9.59 17.82
CA ALA A 9 -16.11 8.43 17.25
C ALA A 9 -17.20 8.85 16.27
N VAL A 10 -17.75 10.05 16.46
CA VAL A 10 -18.65 10.75 15.54
C VAL A 10 -17.91 11.07 14.24
N SER A 11 -16.65 11.53 14.31
CA SER A 11 -15.80 11.84 13.15
C SER A 11 -15.61 10.66 12.20
N ILE A 12 -15.40 9.42 12.69
CA ILE A 12 -15.23 8.25 11.80
C ILE A 12 -16.55 7.90 11.09
N ARG A 13 -17.67 7.93 11.82
CA ARG A 13 -18.99 7.59 11.27
C ARG A 13 -19.39 8.51 10.11
N GLU A 14 -18.99 9.77 10.17
CA GLU A 14 -19.27 10.76 9.12
C GLU A 14 -18.67 10.37 7.77
N TYR A 15 -17.45 9.85 7.72
CA TYR A 15 -16.83 9.38 6.46
C TYR A 15 -17.54 8.18 5.83
N PHE A 16 -18.38 7.47 6.58
CA PHE A 16 -19.19 6.34 6.09
C PHE A 16 -20.69 6.64 6.08
N ALA A 17 -21.11 7.89 6.34
CA ALA A 17 -22.52 8.24 6.43
C ALA A 17 -23.25 8.09 5.09
N ASP A 18 -22.56 8.42 3.99
CA ASP A 18 -23.10 8.33 2.63
C ASP A 18 -22.98 6.91 2.03
N LEU A 19 -22.46 5.94 2.79
CA LEU A 19 -22.35 4.57 2.32
C LEU A 19 -23.72 3.87 2.37
N ASP A 20 -24.22 3.46 1.21
CA ASP A 20 -25.46 2.69 1.11
C ASP A 20 -25.38 1.42 1.98
N ASP A 21 -26.40 1.20 2.83
CA ASP A 21 -26.51 -0.03 3.61
C ASP A 21 -27.06 -1.17 2.74
N PRO A 22 -26.21 -2.14 2.32
CA PRO A 22 -26.62 -3.16 1.37
C PRO A 22 -27.40 -4.30 2.04
N ARG A 23 -27.57 -4.26 3.37
CA ARG A 23 -28.26 -5.30 4.13
C ARG A 23 -29.77 -5.20 3.92
N SER A 24 -30.48 -6.31 4.10
CA SER A 24 -31.95 -6.31 4.11
C SER A 24 -32.51 -5.30 5.13
N SER A 25 -33.66 -4.69 4.83
CA SER A 25 -34.40 -3.86 5.80
C SER A 25 -35.05 -4.70 6.90
N ILE A 26 -35.23 -6.00 6.66
CA ILE A 26 -35.78 -6.95 7.63
C ILE A 26 -34.71 -7.33 8.66
N ASN A 27 -35.04 -7.27 9.95
CA ASN A 27 -34.15 -7.60 11.07
C ASN A 27 -32.84 -6.80 11.07
N ARG A 28 -32.88 -5.56 10.56
CA ARG A 28 -31.76 -4.63 10.57
C ARG A 28 -31.70 -3.90 11.91
N LEU A 29 -31.12 -4.56 12.91
CA LEU A 29 -31.08 -4.05 14.28
C LEU A 29 -29.91 -3.09 14.54
N HIS A 30 -28.79 -3.26 13.85
CA HIS A 30 -27.57 -2.48 14.12
C HIS A 30 -27.32 -1.44 13.03
N SER A 31 -26.92 -0.23 13.43
CA SER A 31 -26.45 0.84 12.54
C SER A 31 -25.30 0.34 11.65
N LEU A 32 -25.27 0.80 10.39
CA LEU A 32 -24.17 0.48 9.46
C LEU A 32 -22.84 1.03 9.99
N GLY A 33 -22.84 2.31 10.40
CA GLY A 33 -21.66 2.99 10.94
C GLY A 33 -21.06 2.26 12.14
N ASP A 34 -21.90 1.83 13.10
CA ASP A 34 -21.44 1.11 14.29
C ASP A 34 -20.73 -0.20 13.92
N ILE A 35 -21.28 -0.96 12.96
CA ILE A 35 -20.64 -2.22 12.53
C ILE A 35 -19.32 -1.94 11.82
N ILE A 36 -19.25 -0.90 10.97
CA ILE A 36 -18.02 -0.52 10.27
C ILE A 36 -16.94 -0.12 11.29
N VAL A 37 -17.27 0.72 12.27
CA VAL A 37 -16.35 1.12 13.34
C VAL A 37 -15.89 -0.11 14.13
N ILE A 38 -16.79 -1.01 14.51
CA ILE A 38 -16.43 -2.28 15.16
C ILE A 38 -15.47 -3.12 14.31
N CYS A 39 -15.69 -3.18 12.99
CA CYS A 39 -14.79 -3.91 12.09
C CYS A 39 -13.40 -3.29 12.03
N ILE A 40 -13.31 -1.95 11.93
CA ILE A 40 -12.05 -1.20 11.92
C ILE A 40 -11.30 -1.44 13.23
N LEU A 41 -11.95 -1.18 14.36
CA LEU A 41 -11.36 -1.32 15.69
C LEU A 41 -10.93 -2.75 15.97
N GLY A 42 -11.79 -3.71 15.67
CA GLY A 42 -11.50 -5.13 15.83
C GLY A 42 -10.29 -5.53 15.01
N VAL A 43 -10.24 -5.14 13.74
CA VAL A 43 -9.08 -5.43 12.89
C VAL A 43 -7.84 -4.77 13.47
N ILE A 44 -7.83 -3.51 13.92
CA ILE A 44 -6.67 -2.87 14.57
C ILE A 44 -6.23 -3.63 15.83
N ALA A 45 -7.18 -4.15 16.60
CA ALA A 45 -6.97 -4.85 17.87
C ALA A 45 -6.52 -6.32 17.73
N GLY A 46 -6.38 -6.85 16.51
CA GLY A 46 -5.97 -8.25 16.32
C GLY A 46 -7.04 -9.19 15.75
N ALA A 47 -8.25 -8.70 15.49
CA ALA A 47 -9.37 -9.53 15.08
C ALA A 47 -9.52 -9.61 13.54
N ASP A 48 -8.89 -10.61 12.92
CA ASP A 48 -8.74 -10.72 11.46
C ASP A 48 -9.90 -11.41 10.71
N GLY A 49 -11.13 -11.30 11.20
CA GLY A 49 -12.32 -11.80 10.49
C GLY A 49 -13.61 -11.79 11.32
N PRO A 50 -14.78 -12.08 10.71
CA PRO A 50 -16.08 -11.81 11.33
C PRO A 50 -16.28 -12.42 12.71
N ARG A 51 -15.85 -13.68 12.90
CA ARG A 51 -15.92 -14.36 14.21
C ARG A 51 -15.03 -13.70 15.24
N ALA A 52 -13.77 -13.43 14.88
CA ALA A 52 -12.82 -12.79 15.78
C ALA A 52 -13.29 -11.37 16.15
N ILE A 53 -13.81 -10.61 15.18
CA ILE A 53 -14.32 -9.24 15.38
C ILE A 53 -15.49 -9.27 16.36
N ALA A 54 -16.48 -10.15 16.16
CA ALA A 54 -17.60 -10.28 17.08
C ALA A 54 -17.15 -10.67 18.50
N THR A 55 -16.21 -11.62 18.61
CA THR A 55 -15.66 -12.05 19.91
C THR A 55 -14.93 -10.92 20.62
N TRP A 56 -14.09 -10.16 19.91
CA TRP A 56 -13.41 -8.99 20.46
C TRP A 56 -14.43 -7.91 20.89
N ALA A 57 -15.43 -7.62 20.05
CA ALA A 57 -16.44 -6.61 20.33
C ALA A 57 -17.27 -6.97 21.57
N THR A 58 -17.59 -8.26 21.76
CA THR A 58 -18.25 -8.76 22.97
C THR A 58 -17.38 -8.55 24.21
N ALA A 59 -16.08 -8.79 24.11
CA ALA A 59 -15.15 -8.56 25.22
C ALA A 59 -14.96 -7.06 25.56
N GLN A 60 -15.23 -6.17 24.60
CA GLN A 60 -15.11 -4.72 24.74
C GLN A 60 -16.47 -4.01 24.81
N GLU A 61 -17.55 -4.73 25.11
CA GLU A 61 -18.93 -4.23 25.03
C GLU A 61 -19.13 -2.96 25.87
N GLU A 62 -18.66 -2.96 27.12
CA GLU A 62 -18.80 -1.79 27.99
C GLU A 62 -18.13 -0.53 27.40
N TRP A 63 -16.94 -0.69 26.81
CA TRP A 63 -16.23 0.42 26.18
C TRP A 63 -16.91 0.86 24.89
N LEU A 64 -17.38 -0.08 24.06
CA LEU A 64 -18.06 0.23 22.80
C LEU A 64 -19.40 0.94 23.02
N CYS A 65 -20.20 0.52 24.00
CA CYS A 65 -21.49 1.13 24.33
C CYS A 65 -21.36 2.57 24.88
N ARG A 66 -20.16 2.99 25.32
CA ARG A 66 -19.90 4.39 25.70
C ARG A 66 -19.66 5.31 24.49
N HIS A 67 -19.27 4.75 23.35
CA HIS A 67 -18.85 5.52 22.16
C HIS A 67 -19.73 5.29 20.93
N LEU A 68 -20.55 4.23 20.93
CA LEU A 68 -21.43 3.82 19.83
C LEU A 68 -22.87 3.68 20.33
N GLU A 69 -23.84 3.78 19.41
CA GLU A 69 -25.26 3.72 19.79
C GLU A 69 -25.69 2.33 20.28
N LEU A 70 -25.29 1.27 19.56
CA LEU A 70 -25.46 -0.15 19.92
C LEU A 70 -26.77 -0.50 20.65
N ARG A 71 -27.90 0.07 20.21
CA ARG A 71 -29.23 -0.06 20.87
C ARG A 71 -29.70 -1.50 21.05
N HIS A 72 -29.17 -2.41 20.23
CA HIS A 72 -29.48 -3.84 20.23
C HIS A 72 -28.27 -4.71 20.59
N GLY A 73 -27.27 -4.14 21.27
CA GLY A 73 -26.04 -4.82 21.68
C GLY A 73 -25.05 -5.06 20.53
N ILE A 74 -24.09 -5.94 20.79
CA ILE A 74 -23.00 -6.26 19.85
C ILE A 74 -23.51 -7.08 18.65
N PRO A 75 -23.19 -6.69 17.41
CA PRO A 75 -23.56 -7.45 16.23
C PRO A 75 -22.91 -8.84 16.21
N SER A 76 -23.69 -9.85 15.82
CA SER A 76 -23.19 -11.21 15.69
C SER A 76 -22.16 -11.36 14.56
N HIS A 77 -21.35 -12.41 14.62
CA HIS A 77 -20.39 -12.72 13.56
C HIS A 77 -21.05 -12.94 12.18
N ASP A 78 -22.30 -13.45 12.15
CA ASP A 78 -23.08 -13.57 10.92
C ASP A 78 -23.48 -12.21 10.35
N THR A 79 -23.81 -11.24 11.23
CA THR A 79 -24.15 -9.87 10.82
C THR A 79 -22.94 -9.17 10.20
N ILE A 80 -21.78 -9.26 10.85
CA ILE A 80 -20.51 -8.73 10.34
C ILE A 80 -20.12 -9.41 9.03
N GLY A 81 -20.17 -10.75 8.99
CA GLY A 81 -19.82 -11.51 7.79
C GLY A 81 -20.72 -11.19 6.60
N ARG A 82 -22.03 -11.03 6.84
CA ARG A 82 -22.99 -10.65 5.81
C ARG A 82 -22.74 -9.23 5.31
N LEU A 83 -22.46 -8.28 6.20
CA LEU A 83 -22.12 -6.91 5.79
C LEU A 83 -20.91 -6.90 4.86
N LEU A 84 -19.78 -7.49 5.29
CA LEU A 84 -18.55 -7.51 4.49
C LEU A 84 -18.74 -8.20 3.13
N ALA A 85 -19.63 -9.19 3.04
CA ALA A 85 -19.95 -9.88 1.80
C ALA A 85 -20.85 -9.10 0.83
N LEU A 86 -21.61 -8.12 1.33
CA LEU A 86 -22.57 -7.33 0.56
C LEU A 86 -22.06 -5.92 0.22
N LEU A 87 -21.12 -5.38 1.03
CA LEU A 87 -20.51 -4.09 0.79
C LEU A 87 -19.76 -4.08 -0.54
N ARG A 88 -20.07 -3.08 -1.38
CA ARG A 88 -19.35 -2.82 -2.63
C ARG A 88 -17.95 -2.31 -2.28
N PRO A 89 -16.88 -3.03 -2.66
CA PRO A 89 -15.51 -2.67 -2.29
C PRO A 89 -15.14 -1.25 -2.72
N GLU A 90 -15.52 -0.83 -3.92
CA GLU A 90 -15.15 0.47 -4.49
C GLU A 90 -15.74 1.62 -3.68
N ALA A 91 -17.01 1.51 -3.28
CA ALA A 91 -17.68 2.52 -2.44
C ALA A 91 -17.06 2.56 -1.03
N PHE A 92 -16.78 1.38 -0.46
CA PHE A 92 -16.16 1.29 0.86
C PHE A 92 -14.75 1.89 0.86
N GLN A 93 -13.94 1.56 -0.15
CA GLN A 93 -12.58 2.07 -0.32
C GLN A 93 -12.56 3.60 -0.44
N LYS A 94 -13.49 4.18 -1.20
CA LYS A 94 -13.62 5.63 -1.37
C LYS A 94 -13.81 6.35 -0.02
N CYS A 95 -14.71 5.87 0.83
CA CYS A 95 -14.93 6.44 2.17
C CYS A 95 -13.64 6.47 3.00
N PHE A 96 -12.84 5.40 2.95
CA PHE A 96 -11.54 5.39 3.66
C PHE A 96 -10.50 6.30 3.02
N GLN A 97 -10.46 6.40 1.69
CA GLN A 97 -9.53 7.30 1.01
C GLN A 97 -9.81 8.74 1.43
N GLU A 98 -11.08 9.14 1.52
CA GLU A 98 -11.50 10.45 2.01
C GLU A 98 -11.05 10.68 3.45
N TRP A 99 -11.27 9.70 4.34
CA TRP A 99 -10.80 9.78 5.73
C TRP A 99 -9.27 9.85 5.86
N ILE A 100 -8.54 9.01 5.13
CA ILE A 100 -7.07 9.07 5.14
C ILE A 100 -6.56 10.41 4.62
N THR A 101 -7.20 10.95 3.59
CA THR A 101 -6.80 12.22 2.97
C THR A 101 -7.02 13.39 3.92
N SER A 102 -8.12 13.43 4.66
CA SER A 102 -8.34 14.47 5.69
C SER A 102 -7.23 14.44 6.74
N LEU A 103 -6.85 13.25 7.18
CA LEU A 103 -5.75 13.09 8.14
C LEU A 103 -4.36 13.44 7.57
N ARG A 104 -4.17 13.48 6.23
CA ARG A 104 -2.92 13.92 5.60
C ARG A 104 -2.74 15.44 5.65
N HIS A 105 -3.83 16.20 5.54
CA HIS A 105 -3.77 17.67 5.60
C HIS A 105 -3.28 18.19 6.96
N GLU A 106 -3.43 17.39 8.02
CA GLU A 106 -2.97 17.72 9.38
C GLU A 106 -1.48 17.42 9.62
N SER A 107 -0.89 16.56 8.80
CA SER A 107 0.51 16.16 8.93
C SER A 107 1.35 16.99 7.95
N ALA A 108 2.11 17.96 8.46
CA ALA A 108 3.07 18.75 7.70
C ALA A 108 4.15 17.84 7.09
N VAL A 109 3.87 17.24 5.93
CA VAL A 109 4.89 16.55 5.14
C VAL A 109 5.74 17.64 4.52
N ASP A 110 7.02 17.66 4.89
CA ASP A 110 8.04 18.52 4.31
C ASP A 110 7.92 18.53 2.77
N GLU A 111 7.42 19.64 2.20
CA GLU A 111 7.11 19.81 0.77
C GLU A 111 8.35 19.75 -0.13
N THR A 112 9.54 19.60 0.45
CA THR A 112 10.82 19.63 -0.26
C THR A 112 11.11 18.38 -1.11
N GLU A 113 10.42 17.26 -0.85
CA GLU A 113 10.60 16.01 -1.61
C GLU A 113 9.25 15.38 -2.01
N PRO A 114 9.11 14.93 -3.28
CA PRO A 114 7.87 14.30 -3.74
C PRO A 114 7.59 12.99 -3.01
N GLU A 115 6.31 12.69 -2.77
CA GLU A 115 5.88 11.39 -2.24
C GLU A 115 6.13 10.28 -3.27
N ILE A 116 6.49 9.09 -2.79
CA ILE A 116 6.69 7.91 -3.64
C ILE A 116 5.46 7.03 -3.52
N VAL A 117 4.79 6.79 -4.64
CA VAL A 117 3.65 5.87 -4.74
C VAL A 117 4.15 4.57 -5.35
N ALA A 118 4.25 3.51 -4.56
CA ALA A 118 4.57 2.19 -5.06
C ALA A 118 3.28 1.45 -5.45
N ILE A 119 3.22 0.97 -6.70
CA ILE A 119 2.15 0.11 -7.18
C ILE A 119 2.71 -1.31 -7.32
N ASP A 120 2.10 -2.25 -6.61
CA ASP A 120 2.51 -3.66 -6.61
C ASP A 120 1.31 -4.60 -6.48
N GLY A 121 1.47 -5.82 -7.00
CA GLY A 121 0.46 -6.87 -6.98
C GLY A 121 0.72 -7.90 -5.88
N LYS A 122 -0.33 -8.26 -5.13
CA LYS A 122 -0.29 -9.29 -4.10
C LYS A 122 -1.39 -10.34 -4.29
N THR A 123 -1.00 -11.60 -4.28
CA THR A 123 -1.94 -12.73 -4.30
C THR A 123 -2.28 -13.21 -2.90
N MET A 124 -3.57 -13.22 -2.53
CA MET A 124 -4.05 -13.76 -1.26
C MET A 124 -4.25 -15.27 -1.35
N ARG A 125 -3.23 -16.05 -0.98
CA ARG A 125 -3.09 -17.48 -1.36
C ARG A 125 -4.28 -18.38 -0.97
N ARG A 126 -4.91 -18.15 0.18
CA ARG A 126 -6.01 -19.00 0.71
C ARG A 126 -7.42 -18.46 0.48
N SER A 127 -7.57 -17.38 -0.29
CA SER A 127 -8.87 -16.79 -0.66
C SER A 127 -9.59 -17.52 -1.81
N HIS A 128 -9.02 -18.62 -2.31
CA HIS A 128 -9.59 -19.41 -3.40
C HIS A 128 -10.89 -20.13 -2.99
N ASP A 129 -11.79 -20.32 -3.94
CA ASP A 129 -13.01 -21.08 -3.76
C ASP A 129 -13.13 -22.18 -4.81
N ARG A 130 -12.68 -23.39 -4.43
CA ARG A 130 -12.74 -24.57 -5.31
C ARG A 130 -14.18 -24.95 -5.68
N ARG A 131 -15.17 -24.67 -4.82
CA ARG A 131 -16.57 -25.00 -5.11
C ARG A 131 -17.15 -24.12 -6.22
N ARG A 132 -16.64 -22.91 -6.35
CA ARG A 132 -17.02 -21.93 -7.39
C ARG A 132 -16.00 -21.85 -8.53
N CYS A 133 -15.02 -22.76 -8.58
CA CYS A 133 -13.92 -22.76 -9.55
C CYS A 133 -13.12 -21.43 -9.59
N LEU A 134 -12.99 -20.75 -8.45
CA LEU A 134 -12.27 -19.49 -8.33
C LEU A 134 -10.86 -19.70 -7.75
N GLY A 135 -9.83 -19.22 -8.46
CA GLY A 135 -8.46 -19.17 -7.97
C GLY A 135 -8.26 -18.17 -6.82
N PRO A 136 -7.04 -18.06 -6.27
CA PRO A 136 -6.70 -17.03 -5.29
C PRO A 136 -7.01 -15.63 -5.82
N LEU A 137 -7.55 -14.75 -4.97
CA LEU A 137 -7.76 -13.34 -5.31
C LEU A 137 -6.41 -12.64 -5.40
N HIS A 138 -6.23 -11.86 -6.46
CA HIS A 138 -5.06 -11.03 -6.67
C HIS A 138 -5.46 -9.57 -6.51
N MET A 139 -4.61 -8.76 -5.87
CA MET A 139 -4.87 -7.36 -5.54
C MET A 139 -3.72 -6.50 -6.01
N VAL A 140 -4.00 -5.49 -6.82
CA VAL A 140 -3.04 -4.41 -7.12
C VAL A 140 -3.24 -3.31 -6.10
N SER A 141 -2.19 -2.90 -5.39
CA SER A 141 -2.26 -1.88 -4.34
C SER A 141 -1.38 -0.69 -4.69
N ALA A 142 -1.87 0.52 -4.43
CA ALA A 142 -1.10 1.75 -4.47
C ALA A 142 -0.75 2.19 -3.04
N TRP A 143 0.54 2.31 -2.75
CA TRP A 143 1.06 2.57 -1.41
C TRP A 143 1.95 3.81 -1.38
N ALA A 144 1.56 4.82 -0.62
CA ALA A 144 2.39 5.98 -0.32
C ALA A 144 3.48 5.57 0.69
N VAL A 145 4.72 5.51 0.22
CA VAL A 145 5.84 4.90 0.96
C VAL A 145 6.19 5.73 2.19
N ARG A 146 6.32 7.05 2.08
CA ARG A 146 6.73 7.91 3.20
C ARG A 146 5.61 8.03 4.22
N GLY A 147 4.39 8.29 3.75
CA GLY A 147 3.21 8.35 4.61
C GLY A 147 2.84 7.01 5.26
N GLY A 148 3.28 5.89 4.70
CA GLY A 148 2.86 4.56 5.15
C GLY A 148 1.36 4.35 4.97
N ILE A 149 0.81 4.82 3.86
CA ILE A 149 -0.62 4.95 3.62
C ILE A 149 -1.03 4.14 2.38
N SER A 150 -2.14 3.39 2.50
CA SER A 150 -2.80 2.78 1.35
C SER A 150 -3.62 3.84 0.62
N LEU A 151 -3.27 4.12 -0.64
CA LEU A 151 -3.96 5.10 -1.48
C LEU A 151 -5.11 4.48 -2.26
N GLY A 152 -5.06 3.19 -2.57
CA GLY A 152 -6.09 2.48 -3.33
C GLY A 152 -5.73 1.03 -3.57
N GLN A 153 -6.71 0.20 -3.90
CA GLN A 153 -6.46 -1.16 -4.35
C GLN A 153 -7.51 -1.62 -5.36
N LEU A 154 -7.14 -2.53 -6.25
CA LEU A 154 -8.08 -3.14 -7.18
C LEU A 154 -7.92 -4.65 -7.20
N ALA A 155 -9.03 -5.36 -7.03
CA ALA A 155 -9.11 -6.79 -7.17
C ALA A 155 -9.01 -7.21 -8.64
N THR A 156 -8.15 -8.17 -8.93
CA THR A 156 -8.05 -8.81 -10.24
C THR A 156 -8.26 -10.31 -10.13
N ALA A 157 -8.81 -10.89 -11.21
CA ALA A 157 -9.03 -12.34 -11.25
C ALA A 157 -7.71 -13.13 -11.25
N GLU A 158 -6.66 -12.59 -11.87
CA GLU A 158 -5.36 -13.24 -12.08
C GLU A 158 -4.22 -12.20 -12.09
N LYS A 159 -3.00 -12.67 -11.83
CA LYS A 159 -1.79 -11.81 -11.85
C LYS A 159 -1.53 -11.17 -13.22
N SER A 160 -1.85 -11.86 -14.31
CA SER A 160 -1.76 -11.34 -15.68
C SER A 160 -2.61 -10.08 -15.90
N ASN A 161 -3.67 -9.91 -15.12
CA ASN A 161 -4.62 -8.80 -15.24
C ASN A 161 -4.15 -7.53 -14.53
N GLU A 162 -3.00 -7.54 -13.85
CA GLU A 162 -2.39 -6.35 -13.23
C GLU A 162 -2.23 -5.20 -14.25
N ILE A 163 -1.86 -5.51 -15.49
CA ILE A 163 -1.65 -4.51 -16.55
C ILE A 163 -2.92 -3.71 -16.86
N MET A 164 -4.09 -4.34 -16.74
CA MET A 164 -5.39 -3.69 -16.94
C MET A 164 -5.86 -2.96 -15.69
N ALA A 165 -5.47 -3.43 -14.50
CA ALA A 165 -5.87 -2.88 -13.22
C ALA A 165 -5.12 -1.60 -12.85
N ILE A 166 -3.84 -1.49 -13.23
CA ILE A 166 -3.02 -0.31 -12.90
C ILE A 166 -3.63 0.99 -13.47
N PRO A 167 -4.04 1.08 -14.74
CA PRO A 167 -4.70 2.27 -15.27
C PRO A 167 -5.95 2.68 -14.48
N GLU A 168 -6.83 1.73 -14.17
CA GLU A 168 -8.04 2.00 -13.38
C GLU A 168 -7.71 2.48 -11.97
N LEU A 169 -6.71 1.87 -11.33
CA LEU A 169 -6.23 2.30 -10.02
C LEU A 169 -5.65 3.71 -10.05
N LEU A 170 -4.90 4.07 -11.11
CA LEU A 170 -4.34 5.42 -11.28
C LEU A 170 -5.43 6.49 -11.46
N GLU A 171 -6.58 6.16 -12.03
CA GLU A 171 -7.72 7.09 -12.15
C GLU A 171 -8.42 7.36 -10.81
N GLN A 172 -8.29 6.44 -9.85
CA GLN A 172 -8.94 6.52 -8.54
C GLN A 172 -8.10 7.23 -7.47
N ILE A 173 -6.83 7.52 -7.74
CA ILE A 173 -5.90 8.09 -6.75
C ILE A 173 -5.27 9.40 -7.26
N ASP A 174 -5.00 10.34 -6.35
CA ASP A 174 -4.29 11.56 -6.69
C ASP A 174 -2.77 11.33 -6.69
N ILE A 175 -2.16 11.36 -7.89
CA ILE A 175 -0.72 11.17 -8.10
C ILE A 175 0.02 12.47 -8.44
N ARG A 176 -0.65 13.63 -8.40
CA ARG A 176 -0.04 14.92 -8.78
C ARG A 176 1.18 15.23 -7.92
N GLY A 177 2.30 15.51 -8.56
CA GLY A 177 3.56 15.82 -7.88
C GLY A 177 4.22 14.64 -7.17
N THR A 178 3.75 13.41 -7.41
CA THR A 178 4.33 12.18 -6.83
C THR A 178 5.25 11.48 -7.83
N VAL A 179 6.09 10.57 -7.32
CA VAL A 179 6.85 9.61 -8.15
C VAL A 179 6.22 8.23 -8.03
N VAL A 180 5.61 7.76 -9.11
CA VAL A 180 4.98 6.44 -9.21
C VAL A 180 6.04 5.39 -9.57
N THR A 181 6.10 4.32 -8.80
CA THR A 181 7.05 3.21 -9.02
C THR A 181 6.30 1.92 -9.25
N ILE A 182 6.66 1.21 -10.32
CA ILE A 182 5.98 -0.01 -10.73
C ILE A 182 7.02 -1.06 -11.12
N ASP A 183 6.66 -2.31 -10.89
CA ASP A 183 7.46 -3.46 -11.24
C ASP A 183 7.65 -3.60 -12.77
N ALA A 184 8.39 -4.63 -13.16
CA ALA A 184 8.69 -4.83 -14.58
C ALA A 184 7.43 -5.20 -15.37
N GLN A 185 6.49 -5.93 -14.79
CA GLN A 185 5.28 -6.37 -15.49
C GLN A 185 4.39 -5.18 -15.87
N GLY A 186 4.28 -4.19 -14.98
CA GLY A 186 3.57 -2.93 -15.23
C GLY A 186 4.33 -1.89 -16.06
N CYS A 187 5.56 -2.19 -16.52
CA CYS A 187 6.34 -1.30 -17.39
C CYS A 187 5.75 -1.26 -18.81
N GLN A 188 4.72 -0.45 -18.99
CA GLN A 188 3.95 -0.31 -20.23
C GLN A 188 3.82 1.16 -20.64
N ARG A 189 3.84 1.41 -21.95
CA ARG A 189 3.76 2.78 -22.51
C ARG A 189 2.46 3.50 -22.16
N ALA A 190 1.35 2.77 -22.13
CA ALA A 190 0.04 3.31 -21.74
C ALA A 190 0.05 3.80 -20.30
N ILE A 191 0.54 2.98 -19.37
CA ILE A 191 0.69 3.31 -17.96
C ILE A 191 1.59 4.54 -17.76
N ALA A 192 2.76 4.58 -18.42
CA ALA A 192 3.65 5.73 -18.38
C ALA A 192 2.95 7.03 -18.85
N ARG A 193 2.18 6.97 -19.93
CA ARG A 193 1.39 8.11 -20.42
C ARG A 193 0.33 8.53 -19.41
N ASP A 194 -0.36 7.59 -18.78
CA ASP A 194 -1.45 7.87 -17.85
C ASP A 194 -0.91 8.50 -16.55
N ILE A 195 0.27 8.07 -16.06
CA ILE A 195 0.98 8.71 -14.95
C ILE A 195 1.32 10.17 -15.26
N ILE A 196 1.94 10.43 -16.43
CA ILE A 196 2.27 11.80 -16.85
C ILE A 196 1.01 12.66 -17.01
N LYS A 197 -0.07 12.08 -17.55
CA LYS A 197 -1.36 12.78 -17.70
C LYS A 197 -1.96 13.14 -16.34
N GLY A 198 -1.79 12.28 -15.33
CA GLY A 198 -2.19 12.55 -13.94
C GLY A 198 -1.27 13.52 -13.19
N GLY A 199 -0.23 14.05 -13.83
CA GLY A 199 0.70 15.02 -13.23
C GLY A 199 1.72 14.41 -12.26
N GLY A 200 1.91 13.09 -12.31
CA GLY A 200 2.97 12.39 -11.61
C GLY A 200 4.20 12.16 -12.49
N ASP A 201 5.33 11.85 -11.86
CA ASP A 201 6.51 11.28 -12.51
C ASP A 201 6.51 9.75 -12.34
N TYR A 202 7.28 9.02 -13.15
CA TYR A 202 7.44 7.58 -12.99
C TYR A 202 8.90 7.13 -12.87
N VAL A 203 9.10 6.01 -12.17
CA VAL A 203 10.29 5.16 -12.24
C VAL A 203 9.82 3.71 -12.42
N LEU A 204 9.93 3.18 -13.63
CA LEU A 204 9.42 1.86 -13.99
C LEU A 204 10.57 0.88 -14.15
N ALA A 205 10.47 -0.29 -13.52
CA ALA A 205 11.47 -1.34 -13.69
C ALA A 205 11.45 -1.88 -15.13
N LEU A 206 12.62 -2.06 -15.73
CA LEU A 206 12.78 -2.49 -17.11
C LEU A 206 13.40 -3.89 -17.15
N LYS A 207 12.75 -4.82 -17.85
CA LYS A 207 13.23 -6.19 -18.09
C LYS A 207 12.85 -6.65 -19.52
N GLY A 208 12.92 -7.96 -19.76
CA GLY A 208 12.65 -8.58 -21.07
C GLY A 208 11.24 -8.37 -21.63
N ASN A 209 10.26 -7.89 -20.85
CA ASN A 209 8.95 -7.51 -21.39
C ASN A 209 9.01 -6.30 -22.35
N GLN A 210 10.10 -5.53 -22.32
CA GLN A 210 10.40 -4.46 -23.26
C GLN A 210 11.78 -4.68 -23.91
N ALA A 211 12.01 -5.90 -24.46
CA ALA A 211 13.32 -6.40 -24.88
C ALA A 211 14.20 -5.39 -25.64
N LYS A 212 13.69 -4.76 -26.71
CA LYS A 212 14.47 -3.80 -27.52
C LYS A 212 14.95 -2.60 -26.71
N LEU A 213 14.09 -2.05 -25.86
CA LEU A 213 14.45 -0.93 -24.99
C LEU A 213 15.43 -1.40 -23.92
N PHE A 214 15.19 -2.59 -23.34
CA PHE A 214 16.06 -3.17 -22.34
C PHE A 214 17.48 -3.35 -22.86
N GLU A 215 17.65 -4.01 -24.02
CA GLU A 215 18.96 -4.17 -24.68
C GLU A 215 19.62 -2.82 -24.95
N SER A 216 18.88 -1.86 -25.53
CA SER A 216 19.43 -0.53 -25.83
C SER A 216 19.87 0.23 -24.56
N VAL A 217 19.16 0.08 -23.45
CA VAL A 217 19.53 0.66 -22.16
C VAL A 217 20.75 -0.04 -21.58
N GLN A 218 20.86 -1.36 -21.71
CA GLN A 218 22.03 -2.10 -21.26
C GLN A 218 23.29 -1.67 -22.02
N ASP A 219 23.21 -1.55 -23.34
CA ASP A 219 24.31 -1.12 -24.20
C ASP A 219 24.75 0.31 -23.85
N TYR A 220 23.81 1.23 -23.71
CA TYR A 220 24.08 2.62 -23.34
C TYR A 220 24.73 2.74 -21.95
N VAL A 221 24.22 2.00 -20.97
CA VAL A 221 24.79 1.97 -19.62
C VAL A 221 26.21 1.42 -19.65
N LYS A 222 26.44 0.35 -20.41
CA LYS A 222 27.76 -0.27 -20.53
C LYS A 222 28.77 0.71 -21.15
N GLU A 223 28.40 1.37 -22.24
CA GLU A 223 29.22 2.38 -22.92
C GLU A 223 29.63 3.51 -21.96
N ILE A 224 28.67 4.05 -21.20
CA ILE A 224 28.95 5.14 -20.25
C ILE A 224 29.82 4.68 -19.08
N LEU A 225 29.57 3.49 -18.52
CA LEU A 225 30.29 3.02 -17.34
C LEU A 225 31.69 2.47 -17.65
N GLU A 226 31.96 2.06 -18.89
CA GLU A 226 33.27 1.60 -19.34
C GLU A 226 34.17 2.75 -19.85
N ASN A 227 33.61 3.93 -20.11
CA ASN A 227 34.34 5.07 -20.65
C ASN A 227 34.50 6.19 -19.60
N GLU A 228 35.71 6.34 -19.07
CA GLU A 228 36.07 7.35 -18.05
C GLU A 228 35.76 8.80 -18.49
N SER A 229 35.70 9.07 -19.80
CA SER A 229 35.37 10.42 -20.31
C SER A 229 33.93 10.87 -20.03
N HIS A 230 33.01 9.95 -19.72
CA HIS A 230 31.61 10.27 -19.39
C HIS A 230 31.35 10.42 -17.88
N GLU A 231 32.37 10.36 -17.02
CA GLU A 231 32.20 10.37 -15.56
C GLU A 231 31.45 11.61 -15.04
N SER A 232 31.58 12.75 -15.73
CA SER A 232 30.89 14.01 -15.38
C SER A 232 29.36 14.00 -15.64
N GLU A 233 28.86 13.11 -16.50
CA GLU A 233 27.44 12.98 -16.84
C GLU A 233 26.72 11.96 -15.95
N VAL A 234 27.48 11.20 -15.16
CA VAL A 234 27.00 10.09 -14.34
C VAL A 234 26.68 10.57 -12.93
N HIS A 235 25.41 10.72 -12.60
CA HIS A 235 25.02 10.89 -11.22
C HIS A 235 25.02 9.53 -10.52
N ARG A 236 25.88 9.40 -9.50
CA ARG A 236 26.02 8.19 -8.69
C ARG A 236 25.58 8.43 -7.25
N TYR A 237 24.88 7.47 -6.67
CA TYR A 237 24.61 7.40 -5.23
C TYR A 237 24.95 6.00 -4.73
N GLN A 238 25.58 5.91 -3.56
CA GLN A 238 25.96 4.63 -2.97
C GLN A 238 25.66 4.62 -1.47
N GLU A 239 25.27 3.46 -0.98
CA GLU A 239 25.10 3.20 0.44
C GLU A 239 25.42 1.74 0.78
N THR A 240 25.74 1.50 2.05
CA THR A 240 26.00 0.16 2.57
C THR A 240 25.05 -0.14 3.71
N ILE A 241 24.32 -1.25 3.59
CA ILE A 241 23.41 -1.77 4.61
C ILE A 241 24.06 -2.99 5.26
N LYS A 242 24.10 -3.01 6.59
CA LYS A 242 24.58 -4.16 7.37
C LYS A 242 23.42 -4.74 8.18
N GLY A 243 23.20 -6.04 8.10
CA GLY A 243 22.16 -6.70 8.89
C GLY A 243 22.17 -8.22 8.76
N HIS A 244 21.87 -8.93 9.86
CA HIS A 244 21.75 -10.40 9.91
C HIS A 244 22.95 -11.16 9.31
N GLY A 245 24.17 -10.64 9.51
CA GLY A 245 25.41 -11.22 8.97
C GLY A 245 25.63 -11.02 7.46
N ARG A 246 24.81 -10.19 6.80
CA ARG A 246 24.95 -9.79 5.40
C ARG A 246 25.36 -8.31 5.30
N ILE A 247 26.24 -8.02 4.33
CA ILE A 247 26.60 -6.67 3.92
C ILE A 247 26.09 -6.47 2.51
N ASP A 248 25.14 -5.56 2.34
CA ASP A 248 24.58 -5.18 1.05
C ASP A 248 25.13 -3.79 0.66
N THR A 249 25.94 -3.71 -0.39
CA THR A 249 26.32 -2.43 -1.02
C THR A 249 25.39 -2.16 -2.19
N LEU A 250 24.66 -1.05 -2.11
CA LEU A 250 23.71 -0.61 -3.12
C LEU A 250 24.32 0.57 -3.87
N ILE A 251 24.42 0.46 -5.18
CA ILE A 251 24.97 1.48 -6.06
C ILE A 251 23.88 1.85 -7.08
N TYR A 252 23.61 3.15 -7.20
CA TYR A 252 22.61 3.69 -8.10
C TYR A 252 23.28 4.62 -9.08
N TYR A 253 23.02 4.40 -10.37
CA TYR A 253 23.36 5.30 -11.45
C TYR A 253 22.08 5.88 -12.02
N HIS A 254 22.06 7.18 -12.23
CA HIS A 254 20.96 7.86 -12.90
C HIS A 254 21.57 8.69 -14.03
N LEU A 255 21.19 8.36 -15.26
CA LEU A 255 21.83 8.86 -16.47
C LEU A 255 20.82 9.65 -17.29
N PRO A 256 21.25 10.70 -18.01
CA PRO A 256 20.42 11.37 -19.00
C PRO A 256 20.01 10.39 -20.11
N LEU A 257 18.97 10.74 -20.87
CA LEU A 257 18.56 9.96 -22.03
C LEU A 257 19.48 10.27 -23.23
N SER A 258 19.99 9.24 -23.89
CA SER A 258 20.71 9.40 -25.15
C SER A 258 19.77 9.62 -26.35
N ASP A 259 20.28 10.21 -27.42
CA ASP A 259 19.53 10.41 -28.68
C ASP A 259 19.00 9.09 -29.27
N ALA A 260 19.71 7.98 -29.06
CA ALA A 260 19.26 6.67 -29.50
C ALA A 260 18.03 6.21 -28.71
N LEU A 261 18.03 6.42 -27.39
CA LEU A 261 16.92 6.05 -26.51
C LEU A 261 15.73 7.00 -26.62
N ALA A 262 15.96 8.27 -26.97
CA ALA A 262 14.91 9.27 -27.21
C ALA A 262 13.95 8.89 -28.36
N LYS A 263 14.37 8.00 -29.26
CA LYS A 263 13.53 7.48 -30.36
C LYS A 263 12.43 6.53 -29.89
N PHE A 264 12.54 5.96 -28.69
CA PHE A 264 11.50 5.09 -28.18
C PHE A 264 10.28 5.92 -27.73
N PRO A 265 9.04 5.54 -28.09
CA PRO A 265 7.86 6.38 -27.89
C PRO A 265 7.30 6.25 -26.46
N TRP A 266 8.09 6.65 -25.47
CA TRP A 266 7.70 6.72 -24.06
C TRP A 266 7.40 8.16 -23.67
N LYS A 267 6.15 8.42 -23.27
CA LYS A 267 5.72 9.76 -22.90
C LYS A 267 6.50 10.24 -21.68
N GLY A 268 7.20 11.37 -21.82
CA GLY A 268 7.90 12.00 -20.70
C GLY A 268 9.22 11.34 -20.30
N LEU A 269 9.69 10.31 -21.02
CA LEU A 269 10.99 9.68 -20.75
C LEU A 269 12.12 10.70 -20.83
N GLN A 270 12.89 10.82 -19.74
CA GLN A 270 13.98 11.79 -19.62
C GLN A 270 15.29 11.15 -19.19
N THR A 271 15.23 10.00 -18.50
CA THR A 271 16.42 9.38 -17.90
C THR A 271 16.31 7.87 -17.84
N VAL A 272 17.46 7.24 -17.67
CA VAL A 272 17.59 5.80 -17.39
C VAL A 272 18.32 5.59 -16.07
N GLY A 273 17.90 4.57 -15.34
CA GLY A 273 18.43 4.27 -14.01
C GLY A 273 18.95 2.84 -13.91
N VAL A 274 19.99 2.66 -13.11
CA VAL A 274 20.55 1.35 -12.80
C VAL A 274 20.71 1.23 -11.30
N ALA A 275 20.17 0.17 -10.72
CA ALA A 275 20.39 -0.20 -9.32
C ALA A 275 21.17 -1.51 -9.28
N ILE A 276 22.37 -1.45 -8.71
CA ILE A 276 23.26 -2.60 -8.52
C ILE A 276 23.31 -2.91 -7.05
N ARG A 277 22.97 -4.15 -6.69
CA ARG A 277 23.12 -4.67 -5.35
C ARG A 277 24.26 -5.68 -5.33
N ARG A 278 25.29 -5.42 -4.54
CA ARG A 278 26.35 -6.36 -4.21
C ARG A 278 26.13 -6.86 -2.79
N SER A 279 25.82 -8.15 -2.64
CA SER A 279 25.56 -8.76 -1.34
C SER A 279 26.68 -9.72 -0.99
N ALA A 280 27.32 -9.52 0.15
CA ALA A 280 28.33 -10.43 0.70
C ALA A 280 27.79 -11.12 1.96
N GLN A 281 27.77 -12.45 1.95
CA GLN A 281 27.35 -13.27 3.09
C GLN A 281 28.17 -14.56 3.14
N GLN A 282 28.81 -14.85 4.29
CA GLN A 282 29.61 -16.08 4.51
C GLN A 282 30.61 -16.38 3.36
N GLY A 283 31.31 -15.36 2.87
CA GLY A 283 32.29 -15.50 1.78
C GLY A 283 31.71 -15.69 0.38
N LYS A 284 30.38 -15.69 0.21
CA LYS A 284 29.73 -15.66 -1.11
C LYS A 284 29.33 -14.23 -1.46
N GLU A 285 29.72 -13.79 -2.65
CA GLU A 285 29.28 -12.54 -3.23
C GLU A 285 28.22 -12.80 -4.30
N THR A 286 27.17 -11.99 -4.29
CA THR A 286 26.11 -12.00 -5.31
C THR A 286 25.92 -10.58 -5.82
N VAL A 287 25.76 -10.44 -7.14
CA VAL A 287 25.51 -9.16 -7.79
C VAL A 287 24.17 -9.26 -8.51
N ASP A 288 23.25 -8.37 -8.18
CA ASP A 288 21.95 -8.22 -8.85
C ASP A 288 21.89 -6.82 -9.48
N THR A 289 21.58 -6.75 -10.76
CA THR A 289 21.50 -5.48 -11.51
C THR A 289 20.10 -5.31 -12.07
N ARG A 290 19.49 -4.16 -11.82
CA ARG A 290 18.15 -3.81 -12.28
C ARG A 290 18.19 -2.49 -13.03
N TYR A 291 17.49 -2.46 -14.15
CA TYR A 291 17.40 -1.30 -15.03
C TYR A 291 16.02 -0.66 -14.89
N TYR A 292 15.96 0.65 -15.12
CA TYR A 292 14.76 1.45 -14.96
C TYR A 292 14.71 2.53 -16.04
N ILE A 293 13.48 2.93 -16.38
CA ILE A 293 13.21 4.15 -17.14
C ILE A 293 12.49 5.16 -16.25
N SER A 294 12.76 6.44 -16.45
CA SER A 294 12.23 7.51 -15.60
C SER A 294 11.85 8.75 -16.39
N SER A 295 10.80 9.43 -15.93
CA SER A 295 10.40 10.75 -16.44
C SER A 295 11.03 11.91 -15.70
N SER A 296 11.60 11.68 -14.53
CA SER A 296 12.22 12.72 -13.72
C SER A 296 13.61 13.08 -14.24
N LYS A 297 14.04 14.32 -13.98
CA LYS A 297 15.41 14.77 -14.25
C LYS A 297 16.45 13.97 -13.47
N VAL A 298 17.69 14.01 -13.95
CA VAL A 298 18.82 13.30 -13.34
C VAL A 298 19.03 13.76 -11.90
N ASN A 299 18.88 12.81 -10.98
CA ASN A 299 19.16 12.93 -9.55
C ASN A 299 19.28 11.52 -8.96
N ALA A 300 20.52 11.06 -8.73
CA ALA A 300 20.75 9.68 -8.27
C ALA A 300 20.19 9.39 -6.88
N LYS A 301 20.16 10.38 -5.98
CA LYS A 301 19.61 10.23 -4.63
C LYS A 301 18.09 10.04 -4.67
N ARG A 302 17.38 10.87 -5.45
CA ARG A 302 15.92 10.74 -5.64
C ARG A 302 15.54 9.44 -6.34
N PHE A 303 16.30 9.05 -7.36
CA PHE A 303 16.13 7.76 -8.02
C PHE A 303 16.35 6.59 -7.06
N ALA A 304 17.40 6.63 -6.23
CA ALA A 304 17.65 5.63 -5.20
C ALA A 304 16.50 5.56 -4.18
N GLN A 305 15.98 6.71 -3.74
CA GLN A 305 14.80 6.78 -2.87
C GLN A 305 13.59 6.12 -3.52
N ALA A 306 13.30 6.39 -4.80
CA ALA A 306 12.18 5.78 -5.53
C ALA A 306 12.33 4.24 -5.65
N VAL A 307 13.49 3.75 -6.10
CA VAL A 307 13.76 2.31 -6.22
C VAL A 307 13.63 1.61 -4.87
N ARG A 308 14.17 2.21 -3.81
CA ARG A 308 14.05 1.67 -2.45
C ARG A 308 12.63 1.72 -1.95
N GLY A 309 11.91 2.81 -2.20
CA GLY A 309 10.52 2.96 -1.80
C GLY A 309 9.65 1.88 -2.40
N HIS A 310 9.87 1.56 -3.69
CA HIS A 310 9.23 0.42 -4.33
C HIS A 310 9.54 -0.89 -3.59
N TRP A 311 10.81 -1.23 -3.34
CA TRP A 311 11.14 -2.45 -2.59
C TRP A 311 10.63 -2.44 -1.15
N HIS A 312 10.40 -1.26 -0.58
CA HIS A 312 9.88 -1.13 0.76
C HIS A 312 8.42 -1.58 0.85
N ILE A 313 7.64 -1.59 -0.24
CA ILE A 313 6.26 -2.09 -0.22
C ILE A 313 6.20 -3.55 0.26
N GLU A 314 7.15 -4.38 -0.19
CA GLU A 314 7.23 -5.78 0.20
C GLU A 314 7.50 -5.92 1.70
N ASN A 315 8.38 -5.08 2.25
CA ASN A 315 8.74 -5.13 3.67
C ASN A 315 7.74 -4.42 4.60
N THR A 316 7.05 -3.38 4.12
CA THR A 316 6.21 -2.53 4.96
C THR A 316 4.73 -2.79 4.86
N LEU A 317 4.28 -3.24 3.70
CA LEU A 317 2.89 -3.56 3.46
C LEU A 317 2.73 -5.08 3.41
N HIS A 318 3.35 -5.75 2.44
CA HIS A 318 3.10 -7.17 2.19
C HIS A 318 3.54 -8.07 3.34
N TRP A 319 4.74 -7.86 3.89
CA TRP A 319 5.20 -8.59 5.06
C TRP A 319 4.30 -8.33 6.28
N CYS A 320 3.85 -7.10 6.50
CA CYS A 320 2.90 -6.79 7.57
C CYS A 320 1.57 -7.55 7.35
N LEU A 321 1.03 -7.52 6.13
CA LEU A 321 -0.19 -8.26 5.78
C LEU A 321 -0.03 -9.77 6.03
N ASP A 322 1.10 -10.36 5.65
CA ASP A 322 1.33 -11.79 5.77
C ASP A 322 1.65 -12.25 7.19
N VAL A 323 2.55 -11.56 7.88
CA VAL A 323 3.08 -12.03 9.17
C VAL A 323 2.29 -11.44 10.34
N THR A 324 1.89 -10.17 10.25
CA THR A 324 1.19 -9.48 11.35
C THR A 324 -0.32 -9.67 11.26
N PHE A 325 -0.89 -9.65 10.06
CA PHE A 325 -2.34 -9.77 9.82
C PHE A 325 -2.76 -11.12 9.23
N ARG A 326 -1.80 -12.04 9.03
CA ARG A 326 -2.02 -13.41 8.55
C ARG A 326 -2.93 -13.48 7.33
N GLU A 327 -2.77 -12.54 6.40
CA GLU A 327 -3.63 -12.40 5.22
C GLU A 327 -3.56 -13.65 4.34
N ASP A 328 -2.37 -14.17 4.10
CA ASP A 328 -2.15 -15.42 3.38
C ASP A 328 -2.83 -16.64 4.01
N GLU A 329 -3.08 -16.59 5.33
CA GLU A 329 -3.75 -17.67 6.05
C GLU A 329 -5.28 -17.52 6.09
N CYS A 330 -5.79 -16.34 5.74
CA CYS A 330 -7.21 -16.02 5.79
C CYS A 330 -8.00 -16.91 4.82
N ARG A 331 -9.09 -17.50 5.32
CA ARG A 331 -9.95 -18.44 4.56
C ARG A 331 -11.30 -17.84 4.18
N VAL A 332 -11.41 -16.51 4.18
CA VAL A 332 -12.61 -15.84 3.67
C VAL A 332 -12.65 -16.03 2.16
N ARG A 333 -13.68 -16.73 1.67
CA ARG A 333 -13.80 -17.14 0.26
C ARG A 333 -14.72 -16.23 -0.57
N ASN A 334 -15.64 -15.53 0.08
CA ASN A 334 -16.48 -14.53 -0.60
C ASN A 334 -15.56 -13.39 -1.06
N ARG A 335 -15.61 -13.03 -2.36
CA ARG A 335 -14.70 -12.04 -2.96
C ARG A 335 -14.83 -10.65 -2.35
N HIS A 336 -16.05 -10.12 -2.22
CA HIS A 336 -16.28 -8.82 -1.58
C HIS A 336 -15.83 -8.83 -0.13
N ALA A 337 -16.15 -9.89 0.63
CA ALA A 337 -15.70 -9.98 2.02
C ALA A 337 -14.17 -10.07 2.15
N ALA A 338 -13.51 -10.79 1.23
CA ALA A 338 -12.05 -10.88 1.20
C ALA A 338 -11.42 -9.53 0.85
N ASP A 339 -11.95 -8.82 -0.16
CA ASP A 339 -11.50 -7.48 -0.56
C ASP A 339 -11.69 -6.46 0.57
N ASN A 340 -12.90 -6.34 1.09
CA ASN A 340 -13.24 -5.43 2.19
C ASN A 340 -12.37 -5.69 3.43
N LEU A 341 -12.11 -6.96 3.77
CA LEU A 341 -11.21 -7.30 4.86
C LEU A 341 -9.75 -6.95 4.54
N SER A 342 -9.31 -7.18 3.30
CA SER A 342 -7.98 -6.80 2.83
C SER A 342 -7.76 -5.29 2.92
N TRP A 343 -8.81 -4.51 2.64
CA TRP A 343 -8.80 -3.06 2.82
C TRP A 343 -8.72 -2.65 4.30
N LEU A 344 -9.57 -3.23 5.16
CA LEU A 344 -9.53 -3.00 6.61
C LEU A 344 -8.13 -3.26 7.20
N LYS A 345 -7.45 -4.31 6.73
CA LYS A 345 -6.09 -4.65 7.16
C LYS A 345 -5.07 -3.59 6.75
N ARG A 346 -5.09 -3.16 5.49
CA ARG A 346 -4.21 -2.08 5.00
C ARG A 346 -4.46 -0.79 5.74
N PHE A 347 -5.72 -0.47 5.97
CA PHE A 347 -6.13 0.70 6.73
C PHE A 347 -5.59 0.67 8.17
N ALA A 348 -5.75 -0.47 8.86
CA ALA A 348 -5.17 -0.67 10.18
C ALA A 348 -3.64 -0.53 10.17
N ILE A 349 -2.94 -1.03 9.14
CA ILE A 349 -1.50 -0.81 8.98
C ILE A 349 -1.19 0.69 8.89
N SER A 350 -1.94 1.44 8.09
CA SER A 350 -1.73 2.88 7.91
C SER A 350 -1.89 3.66 9.22
N LEU A 351 -2.94 3.40 9.99
CA LEU A 351 -3.13 4.02 11.30
C LEU A 351 -2.01 3.65 12.30
N LEU A 352 -1.67 2.37 12.39
CA LEU A 352 -0.64 1.89 13.30
C LEU A 352 0.75 2.45 12.95
N LYS A 353 1.05 2.66 11.66
CA LYS A 353 2.31 3.26 11.21
C LYS A 353 2.40 4.74 11.55
N ARG A 354 1.29 5.47 11.45
CA ARG A 354 1.22 6.90 11.75
C ARG A 354 1.29 7.21 13.24
N HIS A 355 0.77 6.32 14.08
CA HIS A 355 0.85 6.49 15.52
C HIS A 355 2.31 6.61 15.99
N SER A 356 2.63 7.64 16.78
CA SER A 356 4.02 8.05 17.12
C SER A 356 4.79 7.05 18.00
N HIS A 357 4.10 6.07 18.60
CA HIS A 357 4.72 5.06 19.45
C HIS A 357 5.85 4.29 18.72
N LYS A 358 6.96 4.00 19.40
CA LYS A 358 8.18 3.44 18.80
C LYS A 358 8.11 1.94 18.50
N GLU A 359 7.14 1.26 19.09
CA GLU A 359 6.99 -0.19 18.96
C GLU A 359 6.66 -0.66 17.53
N SER A 360 6.94 -1.92 17.25
CA SER A 360 6.60 -2.54 15.95
C SER A 360 5.08 -2.53 15.70
N VAL A 361 4.66 -2.59 14.43
CA VAL A 361 3.23 -2.69 14.05
C VAL A 361 2.55 -3.86 14.75
N ALA A 362 3.24 -5.00 14.87
CA ALA A 362 2.73 -6.18 15.57
C ALA A 362 2.51 -5.92 17.07
N MET A 363 3.39 -5.17 17.71
CA MET A 363 3.24 -4.82 19.12
C MET A 363 2.18 -3.75 19.33
N LYS A 364 2.13 -2.69 18.51
CA LYS A 364 1.05 -1.69 18.56
C LYS A 364 -0.33 -2.33 18.41
N ARG A 365 -0.47 -3.30 17.49
CA ARG A 365 -1.70 -4.10 17.33
C ARG A 365 -2.10 -4.84 18.60
N ARG A 366 -1.13 -5.46 19.30
CA ARG A 366 -1.37 -6.12 20.59
C ARG A 366 -1.76 -5.12 21.67
N MET A 367 -1.04 -4.00 21.76
CA MET A 367 -1.35 -2.91 22.70
C MET A 367 -2.77 -2.39 22.50
N ALA A 368 -3.20 -2.19 21.25
CA ALA A 368 -4.56 -1.79 20.91
C ALA A 368 -5.61 -2.86 21.30
N GLY A 369 -5.25 -4.15 21.25
CA GLY A 369 -6.11 -5.23 21.75
C GLY A 369 -6.19 -5.33 23.27
N TRP A 370 -5.17 -4.87 23.99
CA TRP A 370 -5.10 -4.92 25.46
C TRP A 370 -5.59 -3.66 26.15
N ASN A 371 -5.48 -2.52 25.48
CA ASN A 371 -5.74 -1.21 26.05
C ASN A 371 -6.58 -0.36 25.07
N SER A 372 -7.83 -0.14 25.46
CA SER A 372 -8.80 0.61 24.67
C SER A 372 -8.44 2.10 24.54
N ASP A 373 -7.69 2.67 25.49
CA ASP A 373 -7.17 4.05 25.38
C ASP A 373 -6.07 4.14 24.32
N PHE A 374 -5.19 3.14 24.25
CA PHE A 374 -4.19 3.07 23.17
C PHE A 374 -4.85 2.86 21.81
N LEU A 375 -5.88 2.01 21.75
CA LEU A 375 -6.68 1.85 20.53
C LEU A 375 -7.31 3.18 20.10
N ALA A 376 -7.88 3.95 21.04
CA ALA A 376 -8.43 5.27 20.79
C ALA A 376 -7.37 6.25 20.25
N GLN A 377 -6.14 6.24 20.81
CA GLN A 377 -5.03 7.04 20.28
C GLN A 377 -4.67 6.67 18.83
N VAL A 378 -4.68 5.38 18.48
CA VAL A 378 -4.33 4.90 17.13
C VAL A 378 -5.31 5.41 16.06
N ILE A 379 -6.60 5.48 16.37
CA ILE A 379 -7.62 5.98 15.43
C ILE A 379 -7.81 7.50 15.48
N GLY A 380 -6.99 8.23 16.25
CA GLY A 380 -7.06 9.67 16.34
C GLY A 380 -8.18 10.19 17.25
N LEU A 381 -8.75 9.34 18.13
CA LEU A 381 -9.72 9.77 19.17
C LEU A 381 -9.09 10.51 20.36
N ASN A 382 -7.87 11.01 20.17
CA ASN A 382 -7.14 11.80 21.13
C ASN A 382 -6.13 12.59 20.30
N THR A 383 -6.58 13.72 19.76
CA THR A 383 -5.62 14.73 19.33
C THR A 383 -4.94 15.27 20.59
N ILE A 384 -3.60 15.33 20.54
CA ILE A 384 -2.66 15.61 21.66
C ILE A 384 -3.10 16.76 22.58
#